data_AF-A0A9D0RBW3-F1
#
_entry.id   AF-A0A9D0RBW3-F1
#
_cell.length_a   1.000
_cell.length_b   1.000
_cell.length_c   1.000
_cell.angle_alpha   90.00
_cell.angle_beta   90.00
_cell.angle_gamma   90.00
#
_symmetry.space_group_name_H-M   'P 1'
#
loop_
_entity.id
_entity.type
_entity.pdbx_description
1 polymer ?
#
loop_
_entity_poly.entity_id
_entity_poly.type
_entity_poly.pdbx_seq_one_letter_code
_entity_poly.pdbx_strand_id
1 'polypeptide(L)' 'MVVVRHGKREPLVLVTTRPVRGRRQGERLIHGYLDRWACEEGYRFSKQGFDLEGVQARRFTTLQNLVALASLAWALL' A
#
# COMPACT_ATOMS: atom_id res chain seq x y z
N MET A 1 8.49 -4.67 -19.33
CA MET A 1 8.34 -3.23 -19.03
C MET A 1 7.01 -2.74 -19.61
N VAL A 2 6.24 -1.96 -18.86
CA VAL A 2 4.98 -1.33 -19.31
C VAL A 2 5.12 0.18 -19.11
N VAL A 3 4.82 0.97 -20.14
CA VAL A 3 4.86 2.45 -20.09
C VAL A 3 3.43 2.97 -20.09
N VAL A 4 3.06 3.71 -19.05
CA VAL A 4 1.72 4.28 -18.87
C VAL A 4 1.77 5.77 -19.16
N ARG A 5 1.05 6.19 -20.20
CA ARG A 5 0.87 7.60 -20.58
C ARG A 5 -0.58 8.00 -20.32
N HIS A 6 -0.82 8.67 -19.19
CA HIS A 6 -2.15 9.10 -18.75
C HIS A 6 -2.20 10.62 -18.51
N GLY A 7 -1.89 11.40 -19.54
CA GLY A 7 -1.95 12.87 -19.49
C GLY A 7 -0.97 13.56 -18.53
N LYS A 8 -0.08 12.81 -17.87
CA LYS A 8 0.99 13.35 -17.01
C LYS A 8 2.20 13.72 -17.85
N ARG A 9 2.93 14.77 -17.42
CA ARG A 9 4.16 15.24 -18.06
C ARG A 9 5.23 14.15 -18.13
N GLU A 10 5.34 13.37 -17.06
CA GLU A 10 6.26 12.25 -16.96
C GLU A 10 5.48 10.93 -17.00
N PRO A 11 5.84 9.99 -17.89
CA PRO A 11 5.18 8.70 -17.97
C PRO A 11 5.57 7.82 -16.78
N LEU A 12 4.62 7.04 -16.28
CA LEU A 12 4.90 5.99 -15.29
C LEU A 12 5.48 4.77 -16.01
N VAL A 13 6.61 4.26 -15.55
CA VAL A 13 7.25 3.04 -16.09
C VAL A 13 7.19 1.93 -15.04
N LEU A 14 6.53 0.84 -15.39
CA LEU A 14 6.43 -0.36 -14.56
C LEU A 14 7.37 -1.44 -15.09
N VAL A 15 8.33 -1.86 -14.26
CA VAL A 15 9.25 -2.97 -14.54
C VAL A 15 8.73 -4.21 -13.83
N THR A 16 8.67 -5.34 -14.55
CA THR A 16 8.12 -6.60 -14.02
C THR A 16 8.90 -7.79 -14.57
N THR A 17 8.97 -8.85 -13.77
CA THR A 17 9.46 -10.17 -14.17
C THR A 17 8.39 -11.00 -14.87
N ARG A 18 7.11 -10.59 -14.79
CA ARG A 18 6.00 -11.33 -15.42
C ARG A 18 5.93 -11.02 -16.92
N PRO A 19 5.65 -12.01 -17.77
CA PRO A 19 5.43 -11.76 -19.19
C PRO A 19 4.14 -10.95 -19.41
N VAL A 20 4.18 -10.00 -20.35
CA VAL A 20 3.03 -9.19 -20.75
C VAL A 20 2.85 -9.34 -22.27
N ARG A 21 1.86 -10.13 -22.69
CA ARG A 21 1.65 -10.52 -24.09
C ARG A 21 0.47 -9.80 -24.77
N GLY A 22 -0.08 -8.77 -24.15
CA GLY A 22 -1.17 -7.99 -24.74
C GLY A 22 -1.80 -6.97 -23.80
N ARG A 23 -2.69 -6.15 -24.35
CA ARG A 23 -3.33 -5.01 -23.66
C ARG A 23 -4.00 -5.40 -22.35
N ARG A 24 -4.85 -6.43 -22.35
CA ARG A 24 -5.56 -6.90 -21.15
C ARG A 24 -4.63 -7.34 -20.02
N GLN A 25 -3.47 -7.91 -20.34
CA GLN A 25 -2.47 -8.29 -19.33
C GLN A 25 -1.74 -7.06 -18.79
N GLY A 26 -1.44 -6.09 -19.65
CA GLY A 26 -0.88 -4.79 -19.26
C GLY A 26 -1.82 -4.02 -18.33
N GLU A 27 -3.11 -3.93 -18.67
CA GLU A 27 -4.13 -3.28 -17.84
C GLU A 27 -4.24 -3.93 -16.46
N ARG A 28 -4.33 -5.27 -16.39
CA ARG A 28 -4.33 -6.00 -15.10
C ARG A 28 -3.09 -5.73 -14.27
N LEU A 29 -1.91 -5.65 -14.90
CA LEU A 29 -0.67 -5.33 -14.21
C LEU A 29 -0.67 -3.90 -13.66
N ILE A 30 -1.19 -2.94 -14.44
CA ILE A 30 -1.32 -1.55 -14.01
C ILE A 30 -2.27 -1.46 -12.81
N HIS A 31 -3.46 -2.07 -12.89
CA HIS A 31 -4.42 -2.11 -11.78
C HIS A 31 -3.80 -2.71 -10.53
N GLY A 32 -3.17 -3.89 -10.64
CA GLY A 32 -2.50 -4.51 -9.48
C GLY A 32 -1.34 -3.68 -8.90
N TYR A 33 -0.66 -2.87 -9.72
CA TYR A 33 0.33 -1.92 -9.19
C TYR A 33 -0.32 -0.72 -8.49
N LEU A 34 -1.45 -0.23 -9.00
CA LEU A 34 -2.18 0.86 -8.35
C LEU A 34 -2.78 0.42 -7.00
N ASP A 35 -3.20 -0.84 -6.89
CA ASP A 35 -3.65 -1.44 -5.63
C ASP A 35 -2.56 -1.42 -4.53
N ARG A 36 -1.28 -1.24 -4.89
CA ARG A 36 -0.19 -1.00 -3.93
C ARG A 36 -0.47 0.18 -3.01
N TRP A 37 -1.24 1.18 -3.47
CA TRP A 37 -1.61 2.34 -2.66
C TRP A 37 -2.42 1.95 -1.41
N ALA A 38 -3.14 0.82 -1.43
CA ALA A 38 -3.84 0.31 -0.26
C ALA A 38 -2.91 0.07 0.94
N CYS A 39 -1.63 -0.25 0.72
CA CYS A 39 -0.64 -0.35 1.79
C CYS A 39 -0.40 1.01 2.49
N GLU A 40 -0.25 2.08 1.71
CA GLU A 40 -0.09 3.45 2.25
C GLU A 40 -1.33 3.87 3.03
N GLU A 41 -2.50 3.52 2.51
CA GLU A 41 -3.77 3.78 3.19
C GLU A 41 -3.87 3.02 4.52
N GLY A 42 -3.47 1.75 4.55
CA GLY A 42 -3.42 0.97 5.78
C GLY A 42 -2.44 1.54 6.81
N TYR A 43 -1.25 1.99 6.37
CA TYR A 43 -0.31 2.66 7.27
C TYR A 43 -0.87 3.97 7.81
N ARG A 44 -1.47 4.80 6.96
CA ARG A 44 -2.10 6.06 7.35
C ARG A 44 -3.23 5.83 8.35
N PHE A 45 -4.12 4.87 8.08
CA PHE A 45 -5.23 4.55 8.97
C PHE A 45 -4.75 3.97 10.30
N SER A 46 -3.77 3.07 10.26
CA SER A 46 -3.21 2.47 11.47
C SER A 46 -2.58 3.52 12.40
N LYS A 47 -1.94 4.55 11.83
CA LYS A 47 -1.31 5.65 12.56
C LYS A 47 -2.31 6.68 13.06
N GLN A 48 -3.09 7.25 12.15
CA GLN A 48 -3.95 8.40 12.43
C GLN A 48 -5.39 8.00 12.76
N GLY A 49 -5.92 6.96 12.12
CA GLY A 49 -7.29 6.49 12.34
C GLY A 49 -7.51 5.85 13.71
N PHE A 50 -6.52 5.12 14.22
CA PHE A 50 -6.52 4.58 15.59
C PHE A 50 -5.80 5.47 16.61
N ASP A 51 -5.35 6.67 16.21
CA ASP A 51 -4.55 7.59 17.04
C ASP A 51 -3.31 6.90 17.68
N LEU A 52 -2.73 5.93 16.98
CA LEU A 52 -1.64 5.12 17.49
C LEU A 52 -0.38 5.96 17.76
N GLU A 53 -0.18 7.03 16.99
CA GLU A 53 0.94 7.97 17.17
C GLU A 53 0.81 8.80 18.47
N GLY A 54 -0.40 8.91 19.03
CA GLY A 54 -0.65 9.57 20.31
C GLY A 54 -0.37 8.70 21.53
N VAL A 55 -0.24 7.38 21.37
CA VAL A 55 -0.11 6.44 22.49
C VAL A 55 1.29 6.45 23.09
N GLN A 56 1.37 6.63 24.41
CA GLN A 56 2.61 6.51 25.17
C GLN A 56 2.56 5.28 26.08
N ALA A 57 3.55 4.40 25.96
CA ALA A 57 3.69 3.23 26.83
C ALA A 57 5.11 3.14 27.40
N ARG A 58 5.22 2.62 28.63
CA ARG A 58 6.50 2.53 29.37
C ARG A 58 7.40 1.37 28.92
N ARG A 59 6.87 0.45 28.11
CA ARG A 59 7.60 -0.71 27.60
C ARG A 59 7.46 -0.75 26.08
N PHE A 60 8.59 -0.98 25.41
CA PHE A 60 8.62 -1.10 23.94
C PHE A 60 7.73 -2.25 23.44
N THR A 61 7.69 -3.36 24.18
CA THR A 61 6.82 -4.51 23.86
C THR A 61 5.34 -4.13 23.84
N THR A 62 4.90 -3.21 24.69
CA THR A 62 3.52 -2.72 24.67
C THR A 62 3.23 -1.95 23.38
N LEU A 63 4.16 -1.08 22.94
CA LEU A 63 4.01 -0.36 21.66
C LEU A 63 3.97 -1.33 20.47
N GLN A 64 4.84 -2.33 20.46
CA GLN A 64 4.85 -3.36 19.40
C GLN A 64 3.53 -4.13 19.34
N ASN A 65 2.99 -4.52 20.50
CA ASN A 65 1.71 -5.21 20.57
C ASN A 65 0.55 -4.34 20.06
N LEU A 66 0.54 -3.05 20.40
CA LEU A 66 -0.48 -2.12 19.92
C LEU A 66 -0.42 -1.92 18.41
N VAL A 67 0.78 -1.80 17.83
CA VAL A 67 0.96 -1.76 16.37
C VAL A 67 0.45 -3.03 15.69
N ALA A 68 0.74 -4.20 16.28
CA ALA A 68 0.26 -5.48 15.74
C ALA A 68 -1.28 -5.57 15.78
N LEU A 69 -1.91 -5.14 16.89
CA LEU A 69 -3.36 -5.11 17.03
C LEU A 69 -4.02 -4.12 16.07
N ALA A 70 -3.47 -2.91 15.91
CA ALA A 70 -3.95 -1.92 14.94
C ALA A 70 -3.85 -2.45 13.50
N SER A 71 -2.76 -3.13 13.17
CA SER A 71 -2.57 -3.74 11.85
C SER A 71 -3.59 -4.86 11.59
N LEU A 72 -3.87 -5.70 12.61
CA LEU A 72 -4.89 -6.74 12.53
C LEU A 72 -6.29 -6.13 12.38
N ALA A 73 -6.60 -5.07 13.13
CA ALA A 73 -7.88 -4.39 13.05
C ALA A 73 -8.12 -3.81 11.65
N TRP A 74 -7.10 -3.16 11.04
CA TRP A 74 -7.20 -2.69 9.66
C TRP A 74 -7.44 -3.82 8.67
N ALA A 75 -6.81 -4.99 8.84
CA ALA A 75 -7.00 -6.13 7.94
C ALA A 75 -8.42 -6.73 7.98
N LEU A 76 -9.23 -6.40 9.00
CA LEU A 76 -10.59 -6.90 9.19
C LEU A 76 -11.69 -5.88 8.82
N LEU A 77 -11.31 -4.64 8.48
CA LEU A 77 -12.21 -3.57 8.03
C LEU A 77 -12.30 -3.54 6.51
#